data_AF-A0A168KLH5-F1
#
_entry.id   AF-A0A168KLH5-F1
#
_cell.length_a   1.000
_cell.length_b   1.000
_cell.length_c   1.000
_cell.angle_alpha   90.00
_cell.angle_beta   90.00
_cell.angle_gamma   90.00
#
_symmetry.space_group_name_H-M   'P 1'
#
loop_
_entity.id
_entity.type
_entity.pdbx_description
1 polymer ?
#
loop_
_entity_poly.entity_id
_entity_poly.type
_entity_poly.pdbx_seq_one_letter_code
_entity_poly.pdbx_strand_id
1 'polypeptide(L)' 'AELAVVYAALILEDDNVEITADKLQTLVAAAGVEVEPIWFSLYAKALAGQDLKALLLNVGAPGSGPAVSAGAAAGAA' A
#
# COMPACT_ATOMS: atom_id res chain seq x y z
N ALA A 1 -10.61 -11.27 2.20
CA ALA A 1 -9.29 -11.61 1.60
C ALA A 1 -8.34 -10.41 1.66
N GLU A 2 -8.77 -9.22 1.22
CA GLU A 2 -7.93 -8.00 1.19
C GLU A 2 -7.39 -7.57 2.56
N LEU A 3 -8.20 -7.68 3.62
CA LEU A 3 -7.75 -7.38 5.00
C LEU A 3 -6.53 -8.20 5.43
N ALA A 4 -6.43 -9.46 5.01
CA ALA A 4 -5.27 -10.29 5.34
C ALA A 4 -3.98 -9.74 4.71
N VAL A 5 -4.07 -9.18 3.49
CA VAL A 5 -2.95 -8.54 2.80
C VAL A 5 -2.55 -7.24 3.49
N VAL A 6 -3.53 -6.48 3.98
CA VAL A 6 -3.28 -5.25 4.78
C VAL A 6 -2.55 -5.59 6.08
N TYR A 7 -3.03 -6.58 6.84
CA TYR A 7 -2.36 -6.98 8.07
C TYR A 7 -0.96 -7.56 7.80
N ALA A 8 -0.78 -8.34 6.74
CA ALA A 8 0.54 -8.80 6.33
C ALA A 8 1.48 -7.64 5.98
N ALA A 9 0.99 -6.59 5.31
CA ALA A 9 1.78 -5.40 5.02
C ALA A 9 2.20 -4.64 6.28
N LEU A 10 1.31 -4.53 7.28
CA LEU A 10 1.61 -3.91 8.56
C LEU A 10 2.66 -4.70 9.36
N ILE A 11 2.56 -6.03 9.38
CA ILE A 11 3.55 -6.91 10.03
C ILE A 11 4.94 -6.71 9.42
N LEU A 12 5.02 -6.67 8.07
CA LEU A 12 6.29 -6.43 7.38
C LEU A 12 6.87 -5.06 7.72
N GLU A 13 6.04 -4.02 7.79
CA GLU A 13 6.48 -2.67 8.18
C GLU A 13 6.97 -2.60 9.64
N ASP A 14 6.28 -3.27 10.57
CA ASP A 14 6.67 -3.33 11.98
C ASP A 14 8.08 -3.96 12.15
N ASP A 15 8.38 -5.00 11.36
CA ASP A 15 9.69 -5.67 11.32
C ASP A 15 10.70 -4.94 10.41
N ASN A 16 10.35 -3.79 9.82
CA ASN A 16 11.14 -3.04 8.84
C ASN A 16 11.62 -3.88 7.64
N VAL A 17 10.78 -4.82 7.22
CA VAL A 17 10.99 -5.64 6.04
C VAL A 17 10.26 -5.01 4.86
N GLU A 18 10.98 -4.83 3.74
CA GLU A 18 10.38 -4.31 2.51
C GLU A 18 9.14 -5.12 2.08
N ILE A 19 8.05 -4.41 1.78
CA ILE A 19 6.77 -4.97 1.38
C ILE A 19 6.81 -5.35 -0.10
N THR A 20 6.92 -6.65 -0.39
CA THR A 20 6.89 -7.20 -1.75
C THR A 20 5.76 -8.21 -1.90
N ALA A 21 5.31 -8.46 -3.13
CA ALA A 21 4.23 -9.41 -3.40
C ALA A 21 4.54 -10.82 -2.87
N ASP A 22 5.77 -11.30 -3.05
CA ASP A 22 6.20 -12.63 -2.60
C ASP A 22 6.16 -12.78 -1.07
N LYS A 23 6.57 -11.73 -0.34
CA LYS A 23 6.55 -11.72 1.13
C LYS A 23 5.13 -11.67 1.67
N LEU A 24 4.27 -10.85 1.07
CA LEU A 24 2.85 -10.80 1.41
C LEU A 24 2.18 -12.17 1.18
N GLN A 25 2.44 -12.80 0.03
CA GLN A 25 1.92 -14.13 -0.28
C GLN A 25 2.41 -15.17 0.72
N THR A 26 3.69 -15.13 1.10
CA THR A 26 4.28 -16.06 2.08
C THR A 26 3.60 -15.95 3.44
N LEU A 27 3.41 -14.73 3.96
CA LEU A 27 2.75 -14.52 5.25
C LEU A 27 1.29 -14.97 5.24
N VAL A 28 0.55 -14.61 4.17
CA VAL A 28 -0.87 -14.95 4.03
C VAL A 28 -1.05 -16.46 3.87
N ALA A 29 -0.16 -17.14 3.13
CA ALA A 29 -0.15 -18.59 3.01
C ALA A 29 0.20 -19.27 4.35
N ALA A 30 1.16 -18.74 5.12
CA ALA A 30 1.49 -19.24 6.45
C ALA A 30 0.33 -19.11 7.44
N ALA A 31 -0.52 -18.08 7.27
CA ALA A 31 -1.75 -17.92 8.02
C ALA A 31 -2.90 -18.84 7.56
N GLY A 32 -2.70 -19.63 6.50
CA GLY A 32 -3.71 -20.55 5.96
C GLY A 32 -4.88 -19.84 5.27
N VAL A 33 -4.70 -18.59 4.83
CA VAL A 33 -5.74 -17.79 4.18
C VAL A 33 -5.53 -17.81 2.67
N GLU A 34 -6.57 -18.16 1.91
CA GLU A 34 -6.53 -18.03 0.44
C GLU A 34 -6.87 -16.60 0.01
N VAL A 35 -6.00 -16.03 -0.82
CA VAL A 35 -6.16 -14.69 -1.41
C VAL A 35 -5.73 -14.77 -2.86
N GLU A 36 -6.46 -14.09 -3.75
CA GLU A 36 -6.11 -14.06 -5.16
C GLU A 36 -4.75 -13.37 -5.39
N PRO A 37 -3.86 -13.93 -6.22
CA PRO A 37 -2.50 -13.40 -6.40
C PRO A 37 -2.42 -11.93 -6.85
N ILE A 38 -3.44 -11.44 -7.54
CA ILE A 38 -3.52 -10.05 -8.00
C ILE A 38 -3.47 -9.05 -6.84
N TRP A 39 -4.01 -9.41 -5.68
CA TRP A 39 -4.05 -8.54 -4.50
C TRP A 39 -2.65 -8.29 -3.95
N PHE A 40 -1.78 -9.30 -3.90
CA PHE A 40 -0.40 -9.10 -3.44
C PHE A 40 0.37 -8.12 -4.33
N SER A 41 0.19 -8.24 -5.65
CA SER A 41 0.81 -7.34 -6.62
C SER A 41 0.25 -5.91 -6.56
N LEU A 42 -1.07 -5.77 -6.36
CA LEU A 42 -1.72 -4.47 -6.24
C LEU A 42 -1.24 -3.73 -4.97
N TYR A 43 -1.25 -4.40 -3.83
CA TYR A 43 -0.84 -3.81 -2.55
C TYR A 43 0.66 -3.49 -2.52
N ALA A 44 1.52 -4.37 -3.03
CA ALA A 44 2.95 -4.07 -3.14
C ALA A 44 3.21 -2.80 -3.97
N LYS A 45 2.48 -2.58 -5.06
CA LYS A 45 2.58 -1.36 -5.88
C LYS A 45 1.99 -0.14 -5.19
N ALA A 46 0.85 -0.29 -4.52
CA ALA A 46 0.18 0.81 -3.84
C ALA A 46 1.00 1.34 -2.65
N LEU A 47 1.72 0.46 -1.96
CA LEU A 47 2.52 0.79 -0.78
C LEU A 47 3.98 1.14 -1.12
N ALA A 48 4.41 0.95 -2.37
CA ALA A 48 5.76 1.28 -2.80
C ALA A 48 6.06 2.77 -2.61
N GLY A 49 7.12 3.07 -1.85
CA GLY A 49 7.55 4.44 -1.57
C GLY A 49 6.60 5.25 -0.69
N GLN A 50 5.62 4.60 -0.03
CA GLN A 50 4.77 5.23 0.96
C GLN A 50 5.37 5.08 2.36
N ASP A 51 5.20 6.11 3.21
CA ASP A 51 5.48 6.00 4.64
C ASP A 51 4.21 5.50 5.35
N LEU A 52 4.17 4.19 5.63
CA LEU A 52 3.00 3.56 6.25
C LEU A 52 2.72 4.11 7.65
N LYS A 53 3.76 4.46 8.42
CA LYS A 53 3.59 5.03 9.77
C LYS A 53 2.96 6.41 9.70
N ALA A 54 3.42 7.25 8.77
CA ALA A 54 2.80 8.56 8.54
C ALA A 54 1.36 8.42 8.02
N LEU A 55 1.07 7.43 7.16
CA LEU A 55 -0.28 7.16 6.67
C LEU A 55 -1.23 6.77 7.82
N LEU A 56 -0.78 5.90 8.73
CA LEU A 56 -1.55 5.47 9.90
C LEU A 56 -1.85 6.62 10.87
N LEU A 57 -0.86 7.49 11.12
CA LEU A 57 -1.00 8.60 12.06
C LEU A 57 -1.85 9.76 11.50
N ASN A 58 -1.99 9.85 10.18
CA ASN A 58 -2.71 10.92 9.50
C ASN A 58 -4.02 10.45 8.84
N VAL A 59 -4.60 9.32 9.29
CA VAL A 59 -5.89 8.86 8.80
C VAL A 59 -6.96 9.95 9.00
N GLY A 60 -7.60 10.35 7.90
CA GLY A 60 -8.63 11.41 7.89
C GLY A 60 -8.10 12.83 7.73
N ALA A 61 -6.77 13.03 7.73
CA ALA A 61 -6.18 14.28 7.27
C ALA A 61 -6.42 14.43 5.75
N PRO A 62 -6.56 15.66 5.22
CA PRO A 62 -6.56 15.85 3.78
C PRO A 62 -5.27 15.26 3.22
N GLY A 63 -5.41 14.21 2.41
CA GLY A 63 -4.26 13.47 1.91
C GLY A 63 -3.31 14.41 1.17
N SER A 64 -2.02 14.35 1.52
CA SER A 64 -0.96 14.83 0.63
C SER A 64 -0.87 13.84 -0.52
N GLY A 65 -1.86 13.88 -1.41
CA GLY A 65 -1.79 13.15 -2.68
C GLY A 65 -0.51 13.57 -3.41
N PRO A 66 0.07 12.69 -4.24
CA PRO A 66 1.17 13.09 -5.10
C PRO A 66 0.75 14.39 -5.78
N ALA A 67 1.61 15.39 -5.75
CA ALA A 67 1.40 16.61 -6.52
C ALA A 67 1.22 16.15 -7.96
N VAL A 68 -0.03 16.08 -8.42
CA VAL A 68 -0.32 16.06 -9.83
C VAL A 68 0.35 17.34 -10.30
N SER A 69 1.44 17.20 -11.04
CA SER A 69 2.00 18.31 -11.78
C SER A 69 0.84 18.79 -12.63
N ALA A 70 0.22 19.90 -12.21
CA ALA A 70 -0.77 20.59 -13.01
C ALA A 70 0.00 20.99 -14.26
N GLY A 71 -0.10 20.14 -15.29
CA GLY A 71 0.24 20.53 -16.64
C GLY A 71 -0.51 21.82 -16.88
N ALA A 72 0.23 22.87 -17.20
CA ALA A 72 -0.31 24.19 -17.44
C ALA A 72 -1.46 24.09 -18.44
N ALA A 73 -2.70 24.16 -17.95
CA ALA A 73 -3.84 24.53 -18.77
C ALA A 73 -3.86 26.06 -18.79
N ALA A 74 -3.04 26.62 -19.67
CA ALA A 74 -3.16 27.99 -20.10
C ALA A 74 -4.42 28.16 -20.96
N GLY A 75 -5.31 29.07 -20.56
CA GLY A 75 -6.41 29.63 -21.38
C GLY A 75 -7.59 28.68 -21.63
N ALA A 76 -8.83 29.13 -21.79
CA ALA A 76 -9.40 30.47 -21.88
C ALA A 76 -10.92 30.35 -21.66
N ALA A 77 -11.53 31.48 -21.27
CA ALA A 77 -12.96 31.87 -21.38
C ALA A 77 -14.05 30.85 -21.01
#